data_AF-A0A497E7P6-F1
#
_entry.id   AF-A0A497E7P6-F1
#
_cell.length_a   1.000
_cell.length_b   1.000
_cell.length_c   1.000
_cell.angle_alpha   90.00
_cell.angle_beta   90.00
_cell.angle_gamma   90.00
#
_symmetry.space_group_name_H-M   'P 1'
#
loop_
_entity.id
_entity.type
_entity.pdbx_description
1 polymer ?
#
loop_
_entity_poly.entity_id
_entity_poly.type
_entity_poly.pdbx_seq_one_letter_code
_entity_poly.pdbx_strand_id
1 'polypeptide(L)'
;MNEIDIKKAYEKELEIYESMFKITREQERSIQSKDLKKLSQLICQKAKMMEKIEKIEKSLVPFKEKWKNCKDEFALKEEISILMRKIASLLEEVLSREKKNELLLKNHLSTTAIELKNIQTGKTLKMAYKRGDEERSRFMNQKG
;
A
#
# COMPACT_ATOMS: atom_id res chain seq x y z
N MET A 1 -15.40 21.88 -21.99
CA MET A 1 -14.73 20.59 -22.23
C MET A 1 -15.52 19.87 -23.31
N ASN A 2 -14.89 19.57 -24.44
CA ASN A 2 -15.52 18.84 -25.55
C ASN A 2 -15.27 17.32 -25.42
N GLU A 3 -15.89 16.48 -26.26
CA GLU A 3 -15.75 15.01 -26.20
C GLU A 3 -14.28 14.54 -26.29
N ILE A 4 -13.47 15.22 -27.10
CA ILE A 4 -12.05 14.91 -27.28
C ILE A 4 -11.27 15.16 -25.99
N ASP A 5 -11.55 16.26 -25.30
CA ASP A 5 -10.91 16.60 -24.01
C ASP A 5 -11.26 15.58 -22.94
N ILE A 6 -12.51 15.07 -22.95
CA ILE A 6 -12.98 14.04 -22.00
C ILE A 6 -12.28 12.71 -22.25
N LYS A 7 -12.22 12.28 -23.52
CA LYS A 7 -11.48 11.06 -23.88
C LYS A 7 -10.03 11.16 -23.41
N LYS A 8 -9.35 12.27 -23.67
CA LYS A 8 -7.98 12.52 -23.22
C LYS A 8 -7.84 12.50 -21.69
N ALA A 9 -8.83 13.02 -20.97
CA ALA A 9 -8.84 12.97 -19.51
C ALA A 9 -8.91 11.52 -19.00
N TYR A 10 -9.77 10.68 -19.57
CA TYR A 10 -9.83 9.25 -19.23
C TYR A 10 -8.60 8.46 -19.68
N GLU A 11 -8.01 8.78 -20.84
CA GLU A 11 -6.73 8.18 -21.26
C GLU A 11 -5.63 8.48 -20.24
N LYS A 12 -5.53 9.73 -19.80
CA LYS A 12 -4.57 10.15 -18.77
C LYS A 12 -4.84 9.49 -17.41
N GLU A 13 -6.11 9.35 -17.04
CA GLU A 13 -6.49 8.64 -15.82
C GLU A 13 -6.07 7.16 -15.89
N LEU A 14 -6.32 6.49 -17.03
CA LEU A 14 -5.88 5.12 -17.28
C LEU A 14 -4.36 4.97 -17.14
N GLU A 15 -3.57 5.85 -17.76
CA GLU A 15 -2.10 5.85 -17.63
C GLU A 15 -1.62 5.97 -16.17
N ILE A 16 -2.31 6.78 -15.37
CA ILE A 16 -1.99 6.93 -13.95
C ILE A 16 -2.31 5.64 -13.19
N TYR A 17 -3.46 5.01 -13.44
CA TYR A 17 -3.77 3.73 -12.81
C TYR A 17 -2.83 2.61 -13.26
N GLU A 18 -2.37 2.58 -14.52
CA GLU A 18 -1.37 1.61 -14.98
C GLU A 18 -0.05 1.78 -14.24
N SER A 19 0.34 3.03 -14.01
CA SER A 19 1.51 3.36 -13.21
C SER A 19 1.32 2.97 -11.74
N MET A 20 0.14 3.20 -11.18
CA MET A 20 -0.20 2.80 -9.81
C MET A 20 -0.16 1.28 -9.64
N PHE A 21 -0.67 0.53 -10.62
CA PHE A 21 -0.61 -0.92 -10.62
C PHE A 21 0.83 -1.45 -10.59
N LYS A 22 1.73 -0.85 -11.38
CA LYS A 22 3.17 -1.17 -11.34
C LYS A 22 3.76 -0.92 -9.95
N ILE A 23 3.46 0.24 -9.35
CA ILE A 23 3.93 0.58 -8.00
C ILE A 23 3.37 -0.38 -6.95
N THR A 24 2.10 -0.76 -7.02
CA THR A 24 1.49 -1.72 -6.10
C THR A 24 2.15 -3.10 -6.18
N ARG A 25 2.60 -3.55 -7.36
CA ARG A 25 3.42 -4.77 -7.50
C ARG A 25 4.82 -4.60 -6.92
N GLU A 26 5.42 -3.43 -7.06
CA GLU A 26 6.73 -3.13 -6.48
C GLU A 26 6.69 -2.99 -4.96
N GLN A 27 5.56 -2.51 -4.42
CA GLN A 27 5.27 -2.46 -3.00
C GLN A 27 5.28 -3.86 -2.39
N GLU A 28 4.63 -4.83 -3.05
CA GLU A 28 4.63 -6.25 -2.62
C GLU A 28 6.06 -6.78 -2.48
N ARG A 29 6.92 -6.53 -3.47
CA ARG A 29 8.34 -6.93 -3.44
C ARG A 29 9.14 -6.24 -2.33
N SER A 30 8.86 -4.96 -2.09
CA SER A 30 9.54 -4.17 -1.06
C SER A 30 9.14 -4.63 0.35
N ILE A 31 7.89 -5.04 0.54
CA ILE A 31 7.41 -5.66 1.78
C ILE A 31 8.15 -6.98 2.04
N GLN A 32 8.20 -7.87 1.04
CA GLN A 32 8.87 -9.17 1.15
C GLN A 32 10.37 -9.05 1.45
N SER A 33 11.04 -8.08 0.83
CA SER A 33 12.46 -7.80 1.03
C SER A 33 12.76 -6.95 2.27
N LYS A 34 11.74 -6.53 3.03
CA LYS A 34 11.83 -5.64 4.19
C LYS A 34 12.53 -4.30 3.89
N ASP A 35 12.47 -3.82 2.64
CA ASP A 35 13.02 -2.52 2.24
C ASP A 35 12.05 -1.40 2.61
N LEU A 36 12.11 -0.97 3.88
CA LEU A 36 11.22 0.05 4.43
C LEU A 36 11.43 1.43 3.79
N LYS A 37 12.65 1.74 3.35
CA LYS A 37 12.95 3.02 2.69
C LYS A 37 12.25 3.10 1.35
N LYS A 38 12.37 2.04 0.55
CA LYS A 38 11.67 1.93 -0.73
C LYS A 38 10.16 1.88 -0.53
N LEU A 39 9.66 1.14 0.45
CA LEU A 39 8.23 1.10 0.77
C LEU A 39 7.66 2.48 1.07
N SER A 40 8.35 3.29 1.87
CA SER A 40 7.94 4.68 2.15
C SER A 40 7.91 5.54 0.89
N GLN A 41 8.92 5.42 0.01
CA GLN A 41 8.95 6.15 -1.26
C GLN A 41 7.76 5.78 -2.17
N LEU A 42 7.44 4.48 -2.29
CA LEU A 42 6.32 4.00 -3.10
C LEU A 42 4.98 4.51 -2.57
N ILE A 43 4.79 4.58 -1.24
CA ILE A 43 3.60 5.16 -0.62
C ILE A 43 3.46 6.65 -0.99
N CYS A 44 4.54 7.43 -0.90
CA CYS A 44 4.51 8.84 -1.29
C CYS A 44 4.21 9.02 -2.78
N GLN A 45 4.74 8.16 -3.65
CA GLN A 45 4.43 8.19 -5.08
C GLN A 45 2.95 7.91 -5.35
N LYS A 46 2.36 6.92 -4.68
CA LYS A 46 0.92 6.62 -4.78
C LYS A 46 0.05 7.78 -4.31
N ALA A 47 0.40 8.44 -3.20
CA ALA A 47 -0.33 9.62 -2.73
C ALA A 47 -0.38 10.72 -3.81
N LYS A 48 0.77 11.02 -4.44
CA LYS A 48 0.85 11.98 -5.56
C LYS A 48 0.01 11.54 -6.77
N MET A 49 -0.09 10.25 -7.05
CA MET A 49 -0.94 9.74 -8.13
C MET A 49 -2.42 9.88 -7.80
N MET A 50 -2.83 9.60 -6.56
CA MET A 50 -4.21 9.82 -6.10
C MET A 50 -4.63 11.28 -6.23
N GLU A 51 -3.76 12.23 -5.85
CA GLU A 51 -4.01 13.67 -6.04
C GLU A 51 -4.20 14.03 -7.52
N LYS A 52 -3.46 13.39 -8.43
CA LYS A 52 -3.62 13.62 -9.89
C LYS A 52 -4.94 13.07 -10.40
N ILE A 53 -5.33 11.87 -9.96
CA ILE A 53 -6.63 11.26 -10.30
C ILE A 53 -7.76 12.16 -9.81
N GLU A 54 -7.69 12.62 -8.54
CA GLU A 54 -8.72 13.49 -7.97
C GLU A 54 -8.90 14.78 -8.77
N LYS A 55 -7.81 15.36 -9.28
CA LYS A 55 -7.87 16.55 -10.16
C LYS A 55 -8.55 16.24 -11.50
N ILE A 56 -8.27 15.08 -12.10
CA ILE A 56 -8.91 14.65 -13.34
C ILE A 56 -10.40 14.42 -13.11
N GLU A 57 -10.75 13.67 -12.07
CA GLU A 57 -12.13 13.37 -11.68
C GLU A 57 -12.95 14.63 -11.42
N LYS A 58 -12.41 15.60 -10.67
CA LYS A 58 -13.04 16.91 -10.48
C LYS A 58 -13.30 17.64 -11.80
N SER A 59 -12.40 17.53 -12.77
CA SER A 59 -12.57 18.15 -14.09
C SER A 59 -13.64 17.46 -14.94
N LEU A 60 -13.93 16.18 -14.67
CA LEU A 60 -14.93 15.37 -15.37
C LEU A 60 -16.35 15.49 -14.79
N VAL A 61 -16.52 15.99 -13.57
CA VAL A 61 -17.84 16.13 -12.91
C VAL A 61 -18.89 16.82 -13.79
N PRO A 62 -18.63 18.00 -14.40
CA PRO A 62 -19.64 18.68 -15.21
C PRO A 62 -20.07 17.89 -16.44
N PHE A 63 -19.19 17.03 -16.95
CA PHE A 63 -19.50 16.15 -18.06
C PHE A 63 -20.34 14.95 -17.61
N LYS A 64 -19.98 14.29 -16.50
CA LYS A 64 -20.75 13.17 -15.94
C LYS A 64 -22.20 13.56 -15.68
N GLU A 65 -22.44 14.79 -15.23
CA GLU A 65 -23.78 15.36 -15.06
C GLU A 65 -24.52 15.57 -16.38
N LYS A 66 -23.86 16.16 -17.39
CA LYS A 66 -24.45 16.33 -18.73
C LYS A 66 -24.77 15.00 -19.40
N TRP A 67 -23.87 14.04 -19.30
CA TRP A 67 -24.03 12.70 -19.87
C TRP A 67 -25.23 11.95 -19.30
N LYS A 68 -25.49 12.11 -18.00
CA LYS A 68 -26.66 11.50 -17.33
C LYS A 68 -27.99 12.09 -17.82
N ASN A 69 -27.98 13.35 -18.26
CA ASN A 69 -29.18 14.10 -18.62
C ASN A 69 -29.42 14.20 -20.14
N CYS A 70 -28.40 13.94 -20.97
CA CYS A 70 -28.52 13.95 -22.43
C CYS A 70 -28.88 12.56 -22.97
N LYS A 71 -29.93 12.49 -23.80
CA LYS A 71 -30.30 11.30 -24.57
C LYS A 71 -29.51 11.16 -25.88
N ASP A 72 -28.72 12.17 -26.24
CA ASP A 72 -28.00 12.22 -27.51
C ASP A 72 -26.83 11.23 -27.53
N GLU A 73 -26.60 10.65 -28.72
CA GLU A 73 -25.43 9.82 -29.00
C GLU A 73 -24.19 10.71 -29.18
N PHE A 74 -23.31 10.69 -28.19
CA PHE A 74 -21.96 11.24 -28.33
C PHE A 74 -21.15 10.38 -29.30
N ALA A 75 -20.41 11.02 -30.21
CA ALA A 75 -19.64 10.32 -31.24
C ALA A 75 -18.57 9.40 -30.63
N LEU A 76 -17.97 9.79 -29.50
CA LEU A 76 -16.91 9.02 -28.83
C LEU A 76 -17.44 8.13 -27.69
N LYS A 77 -18.74 7.84 -27.66
CA LYS A 77 -19.36 7.14 -26.53
C LYS A 77 -18.82 5.76 -26.25
N GLU A 78 -18.65 4.95 -27.30
CA GLU A 78 -18.13 3.59 -27.13
C GLU A 78 -16.67 3.61 -26.68
N GLU A 79 -15.86 4.53 -27.22
CA GLU A 79 -14.44 4.65 -26.85
C GLU A 79 -14.27 5.06 -25.39
N ILE A 80 -15.05 6.03 -24.92
CA ILE A 80 -15.05 6.45 -23.51
C ILE A 80 -15.53 5.30 -22.62
N SER A 81 -16.56 4.56 -23.02
CA SER A 81 -17.05 3.38 -22.30
C SER A 81 -15.99 2.28 -22.16
N ILE A 82 -15.21 2.03 -23.23
CA ILE A 82 -14.08 1.10 -23.19
C ILE A 82 -13.01 1.56 -22.20
N LEU A 83 -12.65 2.85 -22.20
CA LEU A 83 -11.67 3.41 -21.25
C LEU A 83 -12.16 3.27 -19.80
N MET A 84 -13.41 3.61 -19.52
CA MET A 84 -14.00 3.47 -18.18
C MET A 84 -13.99 2.02 -17.69
N ARG A 85 -14.30 1.05 -18.56
CA ARG A 85 -14.22 -0.38 -18.22
C ARG A 85 -12.78 -0.81 -17.90
N LYS A 86 -11.80 -0.35 -18.68
CA LYS A 86 -10.38 -0.62 -18.41
C LYS A 86 -9.94 -0.05 -17.06
N ILE A 87 -10.30 1.20 -16.78
CA ILE A 87 -10.02 1.87 -15.50
C ILE A 87 -10.65 1.08 -14.34
N ALA A 88 -11.92 0.68 -14.46
CA ALA A 88 -12.61 -0.09 -13.42
C ALA A 88 -11.92 -1.43 -13.14
N SER A 89 -11.60 -2.19 -14.19
CA SER A 89 -10.87 -3.46 -14.08
C SER A 89 -9.52 -3.28 -13.39
N LEU A 90 -8.78 -2.23 -13.76
CA LEU A 90 -7.46 -1.97 -13.20
C LEU A 90 -7.54 -1.53 -11.73
N LEU A 91 -8.56 -0.75 -11.37
CA LEU A 91 -8.82 -0.34 -9.99
C LEU A 91 -9.13 -1.56 -9.11
N GLU A 92 -9.95 -2.50 -9.59
CA GLU A 92 -10.23 -3.75 -8.88
C GLU A 92 -8.96 -4.56 -8.62
N GLU A 93 -8.08 -4.68 -9.63
CA GLU A 93 -6.79 -5.35 -9.49
C GLU A 93 -5.88 -4.65 -8.47
N VAL A 94 -5.79 -3.31 -8.53
CA VAL A 94 -5.02 -2.52 -7.55
C VAL A 94 -5.56 -2.77 -6.14
N LEU A 95 -6.86 -2.66 -5.91
CA LEU A 95 -7.49 -2.86 -4.60
C LEU A 95 -7.26 -4.28 -4.05
N SER A 96 -7.38 -5.29 -4.91
CA SER A 96 -7.11 -6.69 -4.53
C SER A 96 -5.65 -6.86 -4.05
N ARG A 97 -4.69 -6.26 -4.76
CA ARG A 97 -3.28 -6.29 -4.38
C ARG A 97 -2.98 -5.47 -3.13
N GLU A 98 -3.64 -4.32 -2.94
CA GLU A 98 -3.49 -3.53 -1.71
C GLU A 98 -3.94 -4.32 -0.48
N LYS A 99 -5.07 -5.03 -0.56
CA LYS A 99 -5.53 -5.92 0.52
C LYS A 99 -4.49 -7.01 0.82
N LYS A 100 -3.88 -7.60 -0.22
CA LYS A 100 -2.80 -8.58 -0.07
C LYS A 100 -1.58 -7.96 0.63
N ASN A 101 -1.15 -6.77 0.19
CA ASN A 101 -0.02 -6.05 0.77
C ASN A 101 -0.26 -5.69 2.25
N GLU A 102 -1.48 -5.27 2.58
CA GLU A 102 -1.88 -4.99 3.97
C GLU A 102 -1.77 -6.24 4.84
N LEU A 103 -2.28 -7.39 4.35
CA LEU A 103 -2.18 -8.65 5.06
C LEU A 103 -0.72 -9.08 5.27
N LEU A 104 0.13 -8.94 4.24
CA LEU A 104 1.56 -9.23 4.35
C LEU A 104 2.25 -8.37 5.42
N LEU A 105 1.95 -7.07 5.45
CA LEU A 105 2.49 -6.16 6.46
C LEU A 105 2.03 -6.53 7.88
N LYS A 106 0.74 -6.85 8.07
CA LYS A 106 0.21 -7.31 9.36
C LYS A 106 0.90 -8.58 9.85
N ASN A 107 1.14 -9.54 8.95
CA ASN A 107 1.85 -10.76 9.28
C ASN A 107 3.29 -10.48 9.71
N HIS A 108 4.02 -9.65 8.97
CA HIS A 108 5.37 -9.24 9.36
C HIS A 108 5.42 -8.51 10.70
N LEU A 109 4.44 -7.64 10.98
CA LEU A 109 4.33 -6.96 12.27
C LEU A 109 4.14 -7.95 13.42
N SER A 110 3.24 -8.92 13.24
CA SER A 110 2.98 -9.97 14.24
C SER A 110 4.21 -10.81 14.52
N THR A 111 4.90 -11.28 13.48
CA THR A 111 6.16 -12.04 13.62
C THR A 111 7.22 -11.22 14.35
N THR A 112 7.41 -9.96 13.97
CA THR A 112 8.39 -9.07 14.61
C THR A 112 8.05 -8.84 16.10
N ALA A 113 6.77 -8.70 16.45
CA ALA A 113 6.34 -8.54 17.83
C ALA A 113 6.63 -9.78 18.69
N ILE A 114 6.42 -10.99 18.13
CA ILE A 114 6.77 -12.26 18.79
C ILE A 114 8.28 -12.36 19.00
N GLU A 115 9.08 -12.03 17.98
CA GLU A 115 10.55 -12.02 18.07
C GLU A 115 11.04 -11.06 19.16
N LEU A 116 10.48 -9.85 19.23
CA LEU A 116 10.80 -8.86 20.27
C LEU A 116 10.49 -9.38 21.68
N LYS A 117 9.32 -10.00 21.86
CA LYS A 117 8.94 -10.62 23.15
C LYS A 117 9.91 -11.73 23.56
N ASN A 118 10.32 -12.56 22.61
CA ASN A 118 11.30 -13.62 22.85
C ASN A 118 12.67 -13.06 23.25
N ILE A 119 13.15 -12.01 22.59
CA ILE A 119 14.40 -11.32 22.94
C ILE A 119 14.31 -10.74 24.36
N GLN A 120 13.21 -10.09 24.71
CA GLN A 120 13.01 -9.53 26.04
C GLN A 120 13.00 -10.61 27.12
N THR A 121 12.34 -11.73 26.86
CA THR A 121 12.29 -12.88 27.79
C THR A 121 13.67 -13.52 27.95
N GLY A 122 14.43 -13.69 26.86
CA GLY A 122 15.81 -14.18 26.90
C GLY A 122 16.77 -13.26 27.68
N LYS A 123 16.61 -11.93 27.55
CA LYS A 123 17.36 -10.96 28.37
C LYS A 123 17.05 -11.10 29.84
N THR A 124 15.76 -11.22 30.21
CA THR A 124 15.33 -11.43 31.61
C THR A 124 15.89 -12.72 32.18
N LEU A 125 15.81 -13.83 31.43
CA LEU A 125 16.41 -15.11 31.82
C LEU A 125 17.92 -14.98 32.04
N LYS A 126 18.64 -14.36 31.10
CA LYS A 126 20.10 -14.15 31.21
C LYS A 126 20.47 -13.32 32.45
N MET A 127 19.66 -12.32 32.81
CA MET A 127 19.84 -11.54 34.04
C MET A 127 19.58 -12.36 35.30
N ALA A 128 18.54 -13.20 35.31
CA ALA A 128 18.23 -14.08 36.44
C ALA A 128 19.35 -15.10 36.70
N TYR A 129 19.90 -15.70 35.64
CA TYR A 129 21.04 -16.62 35.75
C TYR A 129 22.31 -15.93 36.25
N LYS A 130 22.64 -14.71 35.77
CA LYS A 130 23.79 -13.95 36.27
C LYS A 130 23.69 -13.65 37.77
N ARG A 131 22.48 -13.34 38.27
CA ARG A 131 22.27 -13.03 39.69
C ARG A 131 22.41 -14.27 40.59
N GLY A 132 21.95 -15.43 40.12
CA GLY A 132 22.08 -16.70 40.85
C GLY A 132 23.52 -17.23 40.95
N ASP A 133 24.38 -16.93 39.98
CA ASP A 133 25.79 -17.33 39.99
C ASP A 133 26.64 -16.47 40.96
N GLU A 134 26.31 -15.18 41.10
CA GLU A 134 26.93 -14.29 42.08
C GLU A 134 26.54 -14.65 43.52
N GLU A 135 25.30 -15.08 43.77
CA GLU A 135 24.88 -15.56 45.09
C GLU A 135 25.55 -16.89 45.46
N ARG A 136 25.63 -17.86 44.54
CA ARG A 136 26.34 -19.13 44.80
C ARG A 136 27.82 -18.94 45.11
N SER A 137 28.48 -17.98 44.47
CA SER A 137 29.89 -17.67 44.74
C SER A 137 30.12 -17.06 46.13
N ARG A 138 29.12 -16.40 46.72
CA ARG A 138 29.22 -15.85 48.09
C ARG A 138 29.06 -16.90 49.19
N PHE A 139 28.28 -17.95 48.96
CA PHE A 139 28.09 -19.03 49.93
C PHE A 139 29.23 -20.05 49.96
N MET A 140 30.01 -20.18 48.88
CA MET A 140 31.20 -21.06 48.86
C MET A 140 32.40 -20.50 49.65
N ASN A 141 32.45 -19.18 49.91
CA ASN A 141 33.57 -18.54 50.58
C ASN A 141 33.43 -18.41 52.11
N GLN A 142 32.37 -18.96 52.71
CA GLN A 142 32.14 -18.92 54.17
C GLN A 142 32.45 -20.24 54.91
N LYS A 143 33.11 -21.19 54.25
CA LYS A 143 33.72 -22.35 54.94
C LYS A 143 35.24 -22.29 54.76
N GLY A 144 35.89 -21.57 55.66
CA GLY A 144 37.34 -21.53 55.86
C GLY A 144 37.60 -21.14 57.29
#